data_AF-A0A7S1XX33-F1
#
_entry.id   AF-A0A7S1XX33-F1
#
_cell.length_a   1.000
_cell.length_b   1.000
_cell.length_c   1.000
_cell.angle_alpha   90.00
_cell.angle_beta   90.00
_cell.angle_gamma   90.00
#
_symmetry.space_group_name_H-M   'P 1'
#
loop_
_entity.id
_entity.type
_entity.pdbx_description
1 polymer ?
#
loop_
_entity_poly.entity_id
_entity_poly.type
_entity_poly.pdbx_seq_one_letter_code
_entity_poly.pdbx_strand_id
1 'polypeptide(L)'
;MASATAPGEGLKYLVLDSGAIIKGAGLQLYGKAETIVTIEEVLGEIRDAKAREHLERLPFELGVRSVAPAALAKVAAFARKTGDFASLSAVDLKVLALTYQLEAEVNGDAHVRSEPMRSGASVQQKAGGATTVAAAQAHAQAQEEDAEESGEIGSDVTDDEAGADAEAGADA
;
A
#
# COMPACT_ATOMS: atom_id res chain seq x y z
N MET A 1 -23.45 -20.88 28.15
CA MET A 1 -24.38 -20.65 27.03
C MET A 1 -23.79 -19.54 26.18
N ALA A 2 -23.05 -19.88 25.12
CA ALA A 2 -22.50 -18.90 24.19
C ALA A 2 -23.62 -18.48 23.22
N SER A 3 -23.96 -17.19 23.23
CA SER A 3 -24.95 -16.63 22.31
C SER A 3 -24.31 -16.50 20.93
N ALA A 4 -24.86 -17.20 19.95
CA ALA A 4 -24.49 -17.03 18.54
C ALA A 4 -25.12 -15.73 18.03
N THR A 5 -24.28 -14.72 17.81
CA THR A 5 -24.67 -13.44 17.21
C THR A 5 -25.01 -13.64 15.73
N ALA A 6 -26.11 -13.03 15.27
CA ALA A 6 -26.51 -13.05 13.87
C ALA A 6 -25.40 -12.44 12.97
N PRO A 7 -25.28 -12.85 11.69
CA PRO A 7 -24.40 -12.15 10.75
C PRO A 7 -24.91 -10.71 10.58
N GLY A 8 -24.35 -9.77 11.34
CA GLY A 8 -24.80 -8.37 11.33
C GLY A 8 -24.59 -7.53 12.59
N GLU A 9 -24.18 -8.06 13.74
CA GLU A 9 -24.01 -7.22 14.96
C GLU A 9 -22.55 -6.92 15.36
N GLY A 10 -21.56 -7.34 14.56
CA GLY A 10 -20.14 -7.10 14.82
C GLY A 10 -19.38 -6.58 13.61
N LEU A 11 -18.35 -5.76 13.84
CA LEU A 11 -17.44 -5.34 12.78
C LEU A 11 -16.57 -6.55 12.37
N LYS A 12 -16.56 -6.90 11.09
CA LYS A 12 -15.71 -7.99 10.61
C LYS A 12 -14.23 -7.58 10.60
N TYR A 13 -13.95 -6.40 10.07
CA TYR A 13 -12.60 -5.85 9.98
C TYR A 13 -12.50 -4.50 10.70
N LEU A 14 -11.37 -4.30 11.37
CA LEU A 14 -10.94 -3.01 11.89
C LEU A 14 -9.55 -2.70 11.35
N VAL A 15 -9.41 -1.56 10.65
CA VAL A 15 -8.12 -1.10 10.14
C VAL A 15 -7.48 -0.16 11.16
N LEU A 16 -6.25 -0.45 11.55
CA LEU A 16 -5.44 0.35 12.47
C LEU A 16 -4.50 1.29 11.71
N ASP A 17 -4.53 2.56 12.10
CA ASP A 17 -3.57 3.58 11.69
C ASP A 17 -2.42 3.72 12.72
N SER A 18 -1.39 4.48 12.35
CA SER A 18 -0.26 4.80 13.22
C SER A 18 -0.74 5.50 14.50
N GLY A 19 -1.75 6.36 14.40
CA GLY A 19 -2.32 7.11 15.52
C GLY A 19 -2.89 6.24 16.63
N ALA A 20 -3.61 5.17 16.29
CA ALA A 20 -4.19 4.24 17.25
C ALA A 20 -3.10 3.46 18.03
N ILE A 21 -2.02 3.07 17.35
CA ILE A 21 -0.87 2.38 17.97
C ILE A 21 -0.10 3.35 18.87
N ILE A 22 0.21 4.54 18.36
CA ILE A 22 0.96 5.58 19.11
C ILE A 22 0.22 5.97 20.40
N LYS A 23 -1.11 6.10 20.35
CA LYS A 23 -1.93 6.45 21.51
C LYS A 23 -2.17 5.28 22.49
N GLY A 24 -1.79 4.05 22.13
CA GLY A 24 -1.99 2.88 22.98
C GLY A 24 -3.45 2.45 23.10
N ALA A 25 -4.23 2.60 22.02
CA ALA A 25 -5.66 2.30 22.04
C ALA A 25 -5.99 0.78 22.06
N GLY A 26 -4.99 -0.10 22.08
CA GLY A 26 -5.15 -1.55 21.94
C GLY A 26 -6.23 -2.18 22.83
N LEU A 27 -6.23 -1.89 24.14
CA LEU A 27 -7.26 -2.44 25.04
C LEU A 27 -8.68 -2.00 24.65
N GLN A 28 -8.86 -0.79 24.13
CA GLN A 28 -10.17 -0.27 23.75
C GLN A 28 -10.67 -0.86 22.44
N LEU A 29 -9.78 -1.44 21.64
CA LEU A 29 -10.08 -2.04 20.34
C LEU A 29 -10.27 -3.56 20.43
N TYR A 30 -9.83 -4.18 21.53
CA TYR A 30 -10.02 -5.60 21.78
C TYR A 30 -11.51 -5.97 21.75
N GLY A 31 -11.85 -7.00 20.97
CA GLY A 31 -13.21 -7.51 20.83
C GLY A 31 -14.19 -6.59 20.07
N LYS A 32 -13.74 -5.47 19.49
CA LYS A 32 -14.59 -4.62 18.65
C LYS A 32 -14.78 -5.14 17.24
N ALA A 33 -13.85 -5.94 16.75
CA ALA A 33 -13.93 -6.58 15.45
C ALA A 33 -13.40 -8.02 15.49
N GLU A 34 -13.84 -8.83 14.54
CA GLU A 34 -13.35 -10.21 14.38
C GLU A 34 -11.88 -10.24 13.98
N THR A 35 -11.47 -9.39 13.05
CA THR A 35 -10.10 -9.28 12.57
C THR A 35 -9.63 -7.83 12.61
N ILE A 36 -8.47 -7.61 13.22
CA ILE A 36 -7.83 -6.30 13.27
C ILE A 36 -6.60 -6.34 12.36
N VAL A 37 -6.52 -5.38 11.43
CA VAL A 37 -5.50 -5.36 10.37
C VAL A 37 -4.83 -4.00 10.23
N THR A 38 -3.62 -4.00 9.69
CA THR A 38 -2.91 -2.80 9.25
C THR A 38 -2.07 -3.10 8.00
N ILE A 39 -1.31 -2.12 7.54
CA ILE A 39 -0.34 -2.24 6.44
C ILE A 39 1.08 -2.22 6.97
N GLU A 40 2.02 -2.79 6.21
CA GLU A 40 3.43 -2.86 6.58
C GLU A 40 4.03 -1.45 6.79
N GLU A 41 3.60 -0.47 5.99
CA GLU A 41 4.13 0.89 6.05
C GLU A 41 3.79 1.59 7.36
N VAL A 42 2.61 1.30 7.95
CA VAL A 42 2.23 1.84 9.26
C VAL A 42 3.15 1.28 10.34
N LEU A 43 3.46 -0.02 10.30
CA LEU A 43 4.42 -0.62 11.24
C LEU A 43 5.82 0.00 11.08
N GLY A 44 6.24 0.31 9.85
CA GLY A 44 7.49 0.99 9.54
C GLY A 44 7.60 2.43 10.08
N GLU A 45 6.47 3.08 10.35
CA GLU A 45 6.41 4.39 11.02
C GLU A 45 6.57 4.30 12.54
N ILE A 46 6.27 3.14 13.15
CA ILE A 46 6.36 2.92 14.60
C ILE A 46 7.82 2.75 15.02
N ARG A 47 8.52 3.89 15.16
CA ARG A 47 9.95 3.95 15.51
C ARG A 47 10.24 4.41 16.94
N ASP A 48 9.25 5.00 17.59
CA ASP A 48 9.38 5.47 18.97
C ASP A 48 9.30 4.29 19.95
N ALA A 49 10.06 4.37 21.05
CA ALA A 49 10.12 3.30 22.05
C ALA A 49 8.76 3.04 22.72
N LYS A 50 8.01 4.10 23.03
CA LYS A 50 6.70 3.99 23.67
C LYS A 50 5.67 3.40 22.73
N ALA A 51 5.69 3.81 21.46
CA ALA A 51 4.79 3.26 20.45
C ALA A 51 5.08 1.78 20.15
N ARG A 52 6.34 1.34 20.15
CA ARG A 52 6.68 -0.09 20.09
C ARG A 52 6.16 -0.87 21.31
N GLU A 53 6.32 -0.32 22.51
CA GLU A 53 5.80 -0.95 23.73
C GLU A 53 4.27 -1.07 23.70
N HIS A 54 3.55 -0.14 23.06
CA HIS A 54 2.11 -0.29 22.83
C HIS A 54 1.79 -1.40 21.83
N LEU A 55 2.57 -1.53 20.76
CA LEU A 55 2.41 -2.58 19.75
C LEU A 55 2.66 -3.98 20.34
N GLU A 56 3.70 -4.14 21.16
CA GLU A 56 4.04 -5.41 21.81
C GLU A 56 3.01 -5.83 22.88
N ARG A 57 2.28 -4.88 23.46
CA ARG A 57 1.26 -5.12 24.49
C ARG A 57 -0.15 -5.28 23.94
N LEU A 58 -0.33 -5.36 22.63
CA LEU A 58 -1.66 -5.56 22.05
C LEU A 58 -2.24 -6.90 22.55
N PRO A 59 -3.48 -6.90 23.06
CA PRO A 59 -4.13 -8.13 23.56
C PRO A 59 -4.68 -9.02 22.43
N PHE A 60 -4.33 -8.72 21.17
CA PHE A 60 -4.80 -9.40 19.97
C PHE A 60 -3.68 -9.46 18.92
N GLU A 61 -3.81 -10.39 17.98
CA GLU A 61 -2.92 -10.48 16.83
C GLU A 61 -3.28 -9.39 15.81
N LEU A 62 -2.27 -8.60 15.42
CA LEU A 62 -2.41 -7.58 14.40
C LEU A 62 -2.05 -8.16 13.03
N GLY A 63 -3.05 -8.36 12.17
CA GLY A 63 -2.82 -8.85 10.81
C GLY A 63 -2.21 -7.78 9.91
N VAL A 64 -1.21 -8.15 9.11
CA VAL A 64 -0.65 -7.26 8.08
C VAL A 64 -1.19 -7.64 6.71
N ARG A 65 -1.70 -6.66 5.96
CA ARG A 65 -2.26 -6.86 4.62
C ARG A 65 -1.64 -5.88 3.62
N SER A 66 -1.45 -6.37 2.40
CA SER A 66 -1.08 -5.52 1.27
C SER A 66 -2.32 -4.96 0.59
N VAL A 67 -2.15 -3.79 -0.02
CA VAL A 67 -3.22 -3.08 -0.73
C VAL A 67 -3.09 -3.30 -2.23
N ALA A 68 -4.19 -3.66 -2.88
CA ALA A 68 -4.24 -3.79 -4.33
C ALA A 68 -4.06 -2.42 -5.01
N PRO A 69 -3.26 -2.32 -6.10
CA PRO A 69 -3.06 -1.06 -6.82
C PRO A 69 -4.37 -0.41 -7.31
N ALA A 70 -5.37 -1.23 -7.67
CA ALA A 70 -6.68 -0.76 -8.09
C ALA A 70 -7.44 -0.02 -6.96
N ALA A 71 -7.37 -0.53 -5.73
CA ALA A 71 -7.98 0.11 -4.56
C ALA A 71 -7.30 1.45 -4.27
N LEU A 72 -5.97 1.47 -4.32
CA LEU A 72 -5.19 2.69 -4.13
C LEU A 72 -5.51 3.76 -5.19
N ALA A 73 -5.64 3.36 -6.45
CA ALA A 73 -6.01 4.26 -7.54
C ALA A 73 -7.41 4.86 -7.35
N LYS A 74 -8.40 4.06 -6.91
CA LYS A 74 -9.76 4.54 -6.62
C LYS A 74 -9.77 5.58 -5.49
N VAL A 75 -9.10 5.29 -4.37
CA VAL A 75 -9.02 6.22 -3.24
C VAL A 75 -8.26 7.50 -3.62
N ALA A 76 -7.13 7.38 -4.32
CA ALA A 76 -6.37 8.54 -4.77
C ALA A 76 -7.18 9.42 -5.73
N ALA A 77 -7.94 8.82 -6.66
CA ALA A 77 -8.82 9.55 -7.56
C ALA A 77 -9.94 10.28 -6.79
N PHE A 78 -10.53 9.63 -5.79
CA PHE A 78 -11.56 10.26 -4.95
C PHE A 78 -11.00 11.42 -4.13
N ALA A 79 -9.83 11.23 -3.48
CA ALA A 79 -9.16 12.27 -2.69
C ALA A 79 -8.78 13.50 -3.54
N ARG A 80 -8.49 13.32 -4.84
CA ARG A 80 -8.25 14.46 -5.76
C ARG A 80 -9.52 15.25 -6.03
N LYS A 81 -10.68 14.60 -6.07
CA LYS A 81 -11.98 15.25 -6.29
C LYS A 81 -12.45 16.01 -5.05
N THR A 82 -12.13 15.53 -3.85
CA THR A 82 -12.43 16.23 -2.59
C THR A 82 -11.42 17.34 -2.27
N GLY A 83 -10.21 17.24 -2.80
CA GLY A 83 -9.11 18.19 -2.53
C GLY A 83 -8.17 17.74 -1.41
N ASP A 84 -8.42 16.57 -0.79
CA ASP A 84 -7.62 16.03 0.32
C ASP A 84 -6.30 15.39 -0.15
N PHE A 85 -6.16 15.09 -1.44
CA PHE A 85 -4.97 14.40 -1.97
C PHE A 85 -3.65 15.12 -1.63
N ALA A 86 -3.66 16.46 -1.55
CA ALA A 86 -2.45 17.24 -1.27
C ALA A 86 -2.04 17.24 0.22
N SER A 87 -2.98 16.95 1.13
CA SER A 87 -2.74 16.94 2.58
C SER A 87 -2.53 15.52 3.14
N LEU A 88 -3.02 14.48 2.45
CA LEU A 88 -2.85 13.09 2.84
C LEU A 88 -1.45 12.57 2.49
N SER A 89 -0.83 11.83 3.42
CA SER A 89 0.42 11.13 3.13
C SER A 89 0.19 9.88 2.26
N ALA A 90 1.28 9.32 1.73
CA ALA A 90 1.22 8.06 1.00
C ALA A 90 0.75 6.88 1.88
N VAL A 91 1.09 6.90 3.18
CA VAL A 91 0.68 5.88 4.15
C VAL A 91 -0.81 6.02 4.45
N ASP A 92 -1.30 7.25 4.66
CA ASP A 92 -2.73 7.52 4.87
C ASP A 92 -3.58 7.05 3.68
N LEU A 93 -3.13 7.33 2.46
CA LEU A 93 -3.80 6.85 1.23
C LEU A 93 -3.86 5.32 1.17
N LYS A 94 -2.82 4.62 1.62
CA LYS A 94 -2.80 3.16 1.69
C LYS A 94 -3.73 2.62 2.78
N VAL A 95 -3.80 3.24 3.95
CA VAL A 95 -4.74 2.86 5.02
C VAL A 95 -6.19 3.02 4.55
N LEU A 96 -6.51 4.15 3.90
CA LEU A 96 -7.82 4.37 3.29
C LEU A 96 -8.12 3.36 2.18
N ALA A 97 -7.13 3.02 1.36
CA ALA A 97 -7.28 2.02 0.31
C ALA A 97 -7.45 0.60 0.84
N LEU A 98 -6.77 0.22 1.93
CA LEU A 98 -7.02 -1.05 2.62
C LEU A 98 -8.46 -1.11 3.13
N THR A 99 -8.93 -0.01 3.71
CA THR A 99 -10.32 0.10 4.20
C THR A 99 -11.32 -0.10 3.06
N TYR A 100 -11.12 0.60 1.94
CA TYR A 100 -11.95 0.44 0.75
C TYR A 100 -11.91 -0.99 0.19
N GLN A 101 -10.73 -1.61 0.15
CA GLN A 101 -10.56 -2.98 -0.34
C GLN A 101 -11.36 -3.98 0.50
N LEU A 102 -11.23 -3.92 1.83
CA LEU A 102 -11.95 -4.83 2.73
C LEU A 102 -13.46 -4.63 2.65
N GLU A 103 -13.92 -3.39 2.52
CA GLU A 103 -15.34 -3.09 2.32
C GLU A 103 -15.86 -3.72 1.02
N ALA A 104 -15.13 -3.56 -0.08
CA ALA A 104 -15.49 -4.14 -1.36
C ALA A 104 -15.48 -5.68 -1.33
N GLU A 105 -14.53 -6.30 -0.60
CA GLU A 105 -14.45 -7.75 -0.44
C GLU A 105 -15.62 -8.33 0.37
N VAL A 106 -16.09 -7.64 1.41
CA VAL A 106 -17.12 -8.15 2.33
C VAL A 106 -18.53 -7.78 1.89
N ASN A 107 -18.74 -6.53 1.48
CA ASN A 107 -20.06 -5.93 1.26
C ASN A 107 -20.28 -5.52 -0.20
N GLY A 108 -19.25 -5.62 -1.05
CA GLY A 108 -19.26 -5.01 -2.39
C GLY A 108 -19.08 -3.50 -2.35
N ASP A 109 -18.89 -2.87 -3.50
CA ASP A 109 -18.62 -1.43 -3.61
C ASP A 109 -19.82 -0.60 -4.11
N ALA A 110 -20.98 -1.22 -4.33
CA ALA A 110 -22.16 -0.56 -4.90
C ALA A 110 -22.70 0.62 -4.05
N HIS A 111 -22.46 0.59 -2.74
CA HIS A 111 -22.89 1.65 -1.82
C HIS A 111 -21.81 2.73 -1.61
N VAL A 112 -20.57 2.48 -2.05
CA VAL A 112 -19.45 3.42 -1.94
C VAL A 112 -19.52 4.38 -3.12
N ARG A 113 -19.52 5.68 -2.82
CA ARG A 113 -19.61 6.71 -3.86
C ARG A 113 -18.28 6.85 -4.60
N SER A 114 -18.34 6.97 -5.93
CA SER A 114 -17.18 7.29 -6.79
C SER A 114 -16.98 8.79 -7.02
N GLU A 115 -17.96 9.60 -6.63
CA GLU A 115 -17.97 11.05 -6.72
C GLU A 115 -18.31 11.65 -5.35
N PRO A 116 -17.64 12.75 -4.93
CA PRO A 116 -18.00 13.43 -3.71
C PRO A 116 -19.41 14.05 -3.83
N MET A 117 -20.12 14.11 -2.71
CA MET A 117 -21.37 14.88 -2.68
C MET A 117 -21.04 16.35 -2.89
N ARG A 118 -21.75 17.01 -3.81
CA ARG A 118 -21.61 18.46 -4.01
C ARG A 118 -21.92 19.17 -2.69
N SER A 119 -20.88 19.63 -2.00
CA SER A 119 -21.03 20.56 -0.91
C SER A 119 -21.54 21.86 -1.52
N GLY A 120 -22.66 22.39 -1.03
CA GLY A 120 -23.27 23.64 -1.51
C GLY A 120 -22.43 24.90 -1.26
N ALA A 121 -21.13 24.77 -0.98
CA ALA A 121 -20.20 25.87 -0.83
C ALA A 121 -19.27 25.88 -2.04
N SER A 122 -19.67 26.63 -3.07
CA SER A 122 -18.77 27.10 -4.10
C SER A 122 -17.61 27.83 -3.44
N VAL A 123 -16.45 27.19 -3.34
CA VAL A 123 -15.20 27.90 -3.06
C VAL A 123 -14.97 28.76 -4.30
N GLN A 124 -15.23 30.06 -4.18
CA GLN A 124 -14.84 31.05 -5.17
C GLN A 124 -13.32 30.95 -5.35
N GLN A 125 -12.86 30.29 -6.41
CA GLN A 125 -11.52 30.52 -6.93
C GLN A 125 -11.47 31.99 -7.34
N LYS A 126 -10.84 32.82 -6.51
CA LYS A 126 -10.37 34.14 -6.95
C LYS A 126 -9.30 33.91 -8.01
N ALA A 127 -9.70 34.01 -9.26
CA ALA A 127 -8.82 34.28 -10.38
C ALA A 127 -8.21 35.68 -10.19
N GLY A 128 -6.92 35.74 -9.88
CA GLY A 128 -6.11 36.95 -10.04
C GLY A 128 -5.40 36.90 -11.39
N GLY A 129 -5.78 37.78 -12.31
CA GLY A 129 -5.11 37.99 -13.62
C GLY A 129 -3.68 38.50 -13.44
N ALA A 130 -2.72 38.05 -14.26
CA ALA A 130 -2.43 38.40 -15.66
C ALA A 130 -1.29 39.45 -15.76
N THR A 131 -0.15 39.08 -16.36
CA THR A 131 0.67 39.93 -17.25
C THR A 131 1.65 39.07 -18.06
N THR A 132 1.32 39.00 -19.35
CA THR A 132 2.07 38.82 -20.60
C THR A 132 3.62 38.69 -20.64
N VAL A 133 4.03 37.64 -21.37
CA VAL A 133 5.09 37.49 -22.42
C VAL A 133 6.47 38.15 -22.24
N ALA A 134 7.53 37.32 -22.25
CA ALA A 134 8.53 37.23 -23.36
C ALA A 134 9.81 36.46 -22.96
N ALA A 135 10.31 35.68 -23.93
CA ALA A 135 11.68 35.16 -24.11
C ALA A 135 12.20 34.08 -23.11
N ALA A 136 12.90 33.01 -23.50
CA ALA A 136 13.60 32.69 -24.74
C ALA A 136 13.64 31.15 -24.95
N GLN A 137 13.36 30.72 -26.18
CA GLN A 137 13.79 29.40 -26.67
C GLN A 137 15.25 29.55 -27.12
N ALA A 138 16.13 28.73 -26.57
CA ALA A 138 17.47 28.52 -27.10
C ALA A 138 17.59 27.06 -27.59
N HIS A 139 17.78 26.99 -28.90
CA HIS A 139 18.26 25.88 -29.72
C HIS A 139 19.35 25.04 -29.04
N ALA A 140 19.23 23.71 -29.13
CA ALA A 140 20.38 22.80 -29.24
C ALA A 140 19.92 21.49 -29.90
N GLN A 141 20.18 21.36 -31.20
CA GLN A 141 20.16 20.10 -31.93
C GLN A 141 21.56 19.84 -32.50
N ALA A 142 21.87 18.54 -32.56
CA ALA A 142 22.93 17.86 -33.29
C ALA A 142 24.32 17.80 -32.61
N GLN A 143 24.63 16.61 -32.10
CA GLN A 143 25.79 15.85 -32.58
C GLN A 143 25.47 14.35 -32.48
N GLU A 144 25.30 13.73 -33.66
CA GLU A 144 25.54 12.31 -33.88
C GLU A 144 27.06 12.12 -33.89
N GLU A 145 27.59 11.24 -33.05
CA GLU A 145 28.79 10.46 -33.37
C GLU A 145 28.62 9.02 -32.85
N ASP A 146 28.91 8.14 -33.78
CA ASP A 146 28.94 6.70 -33.83
C ASP A 146 30.09 6.14 -32.98
N ALA A 147 29.86 5.07 -32.21
CA ALA A 147 30.92 4.12 -31.82
C ALA A 147 30.33 2.87 -31.16
N GLU A 148 30.49 1.75 -31.87
CA GLU A 148 30.20 0.40 -31.43
C GLU A 148 31.07 -0.03 -30.24
N GLU A 149 30.47 -0.69 -29.25
CA GLU A 149 31.19 -1.67 -28.43
C GLU A 149 30.19 -2.61 -27.73
N SER A 150 29.95 -3.79 -28.29
CA SER A 150 29.47 -4.94 -27.51
C SER A 150 30.53 -6.03 -27.61
N GLY A 151 31.41 -6.00 -26.61
CA GLY A 151 32.40 -7.03 -26.37
C GLY A 151 31.73 -8.37 -26.13
N GLU A 152 32.01 -9.28 -27.05
CA GLU A 152 31.85 -10.72 -26.93
C GLU A 152 32.66 -11.22 -25.72
N ILE A 153 31.97 -11.73 -24.69
CA ILE A 153 32.62 -12.43 -23.57
C ILE A 153 32.80 -13.88 -24.02
N GLY A 154 34.01 -14.21 -24.47
CA GLY A 154 34.45 -15.57 -24.73
C GLY A 154 35.24 -16.16 -23.56
N SER A 155 34.96 -17.46 -23.29
CA SER A 155 35.75 -18.49 -22.58
C SER A 155 36.03 -18.26 -21.07
N ASP A 156 35.81 -19.23 -20.18
CA ASP A 156 36.50 -20.53 -20.10
C ASP A 156 35.66 -21.47 -19.17
N VAL A 157 35.11 -22.60 -19.62
CA VAL A 157 35.71 -23.97 -19.66
C VAL A 157 36.34 -24.45 -18.35
N THR A 158 35.76 -25.49 -17.77
CA THR A 158 36.37 -26.77 -17.35
C THR A 158 35.23 -27.64 -16.76
N ASP A 159 34.82 -28.69 -17.48
CA ASP A 159 35.22 -30.10 -17.28
C ASP A 159 34.72 -30.68 -15.96
N ASP A 160 33.74 -31.58 -16.02
CA ASP A 160 33.92 -32.94 -15.47
C ASP A 160 32.81 -33.88 -16.01
N GLU A 161 33.26 -34.83 -16.83
CA GLU A 161 32.50 -35.99 -17.28
C GLU A 161 32.64 -37.17 -16.29
N ALA A 162 31.67 -38.07 -16.36
CA ALA A 162 31.76 -39.49 -16.00
C ALA A 162 31.60 -39.89 -14.52
N GLY A 163 30.37 -40.31 -14.20
CA GLY A 163 30.08 -41.22 -13.08
C GLY A 163 28.96 -42.17 -13.47
N ALA A 164 29.30 -43.21 -14.25
CA ALA A 164 28.37 -44.28 -14.61
C ALA A 164 28.23 -45.28 -13.45
N ASP A 165 26.98 -45.51 -13.05
CA ASP A 165 26.53 -46.54 -12.10
C ASP A 165 27.02 -47.95 -12.49
N ALA A 166 27.66 -48.62 -11.54
CA ALA A 166 27.99 -50.04 -11.61
C ALA A 166 27.18 -50.80 -10.54
N GLU A 167 26.10 -51.43 -10.99
CA GLU A 167 25.39 -52.52 -10.31
C GLU A 167 26.17 -53.83 -10.51
N ALA A 168 26.62 -54.46 -9.40
CA ALA A 168 26.77 -55.93 -9.29
C ALA A 168 27.13 -56.31 -7.84
N GLY A 169 26.12 -56.65 -7.04
CA GLY A 169 26.29 -57.45 -5.83
C GLY A 169 26.39 -58.93 -6.20
N ALA A 170 27.52 -59.56 -5.90
CA ALA A 170 27.69 -61.00 -5.96
C ALA A 170 28.01 -61.55 -4.56
N ASP A 171 27.16 -62.48 -4.15
CA ASP A 171 27.17 -63.34 -2.98
C ASP A 171 28.33 -64.35 -3.03
N ALA A 172 29.15 -64.42 -1.97
CA ALA A 172 29.93 -65.58 -1.51
C ALA A 172 30.73 -65.25 -0.24
#